data_AF-A0A0M4LR78-F1
#
_entry.id   AF-A0A0M4LR78-F1
#
_cell.length_a   1.000
_cell.length_b   1.000
_cell.length_c   1.000
_cell.angle_alpha   90.00
_cell.angle_beta   90.00
_cell.angle_gamma   90.00
#
_symmetry.space_group_name_H-M   'P 1'
#
loop_
_entity.id
_entity.type
_entity.pdbx_description
1 polymer ?
#
loop_
_entity_poly.entity_id
_entity_poly.type
_entity_poly.pdbx_seq_one_letter_code
_entity_poly.pdbx_strand_id
1 'polypeptide(L)'
;MTKNAQLTPLGVSALGLLAERPMHPYEMYQLLIHRHEDRLVKVRPGTLYHTVGRLAAANLVEPVGTDREGNRPERTTYGILPAGRVTLERRIKELLAVPVNEYPRFPQALGEAHNLPAGVVVELLDQRLAVLEAELAELDSQAAEVGAKGIEQKFWIDLGYQQAQLGAEIRWVGRLRAGIDSGAIPW
;
A
#
# COMPACT_ATOMS: atom_id res chain seq x y z
N MET A 1 -10.23 28.93 7.50
CA MET A 1 -10.13 27.68 6.72
C MET A 1 -9.38 26.66 7.55
N THR A 2 -10.10 25.82 8.27
CA THR A 2 -9.53 24.77 9.12
C THR A 2 -8.76 23.81 8.22
N LYS A 3 -7.47 23.58 8.49
CA LYS A 3 -6.68 22.49 7.90
C LYS A 3 -7.47 21.20 8.13
N ASN A 4 -8.26 20.75 7.14
CA ASN A 4 -8.76 19.38 7.12
C ASN A 4 -7.50 18.52 7.11
N ALA A 5 -7.15 17.91 8.24
CA ALA A 5 -6.03 17.00 8.31
C ALA A 5 -6.37 15.83 7.38
N GLN A 6 -5.81 15.87 6.17
CA GLN A 6 -5.99 14.84 5.16
C GLN A 6 -5.62 13.50 5.80
N LEU A 7 -6.46 12.48 5.62
CA LEU A 7 -6.17 11.16 6.14
C LEU A 7 -4.84 10.69 5.55
N THR A 8 -3.94 10.29 6.44
CA THR A 8 -2.73 9.54 6.03
C THR A 8 -3.15 8.21 5.40
N PRO A 9 -2.32 7.59 4.54
CA PRO A 9 -2.62 6.27 4.00
C PRO A 9 -2.99 5.25 5.08
N LEU A 10 -2.24 5.21 6.20
CA LEU A 10 -2.54 4.30 7.31
C LEU A 10 -3.85 4.66 8.01
N GLY A 11 -4.22 5.95 8.03
CA GLY A 11 -5.51 6.40 8.54
C GLY A 11 -6.69 5.96 7.65
N VAL A 12 -6.49 5.88 6.34
CA VAL A 12 -7.48 5.31 5.41
C VAL A 12 -7.68 3.82 5.71
N SER A 13 -6.60 3.03 5.79
CA SER A 13 -6.70 1.61 6.13
C SER A 13 -7.33 1.38 7.50
N ALA A 14 -6.93 2.15 8.52
CA ALA A 14 -7.50 2.02 9.87
C ALA A 14 -9.01 2.32 9.90
N LEU A 15 -9.47 3.39 9.25
CA LEU A 15 -10.90 3.68 9.13
C LEU A 15 -11.63 2.64 8.27
N GLY A 16 -10.98 2.09 7.24
CA GLY A 16 -11.50 0.99 6.43
C GLY A 16 -11.83 -0.23 7.27
N LEU A 17 -10.87 -0.69 8.09
CA LEU A 17 -11.09 -1.80 9.02
C LEU A 17 -12.19 -1.51 10.04
N LEU A 18 -12.20 -0.30 10.60
CA LEU A 18 -13.24 0.12 11.55
C LEU A 18 -14.63 0.27 10.92
N ALA A 19 -14.69 0.48 9.60
CA ALA A 19 -15.94 0.48 8.87
C ALA A 19 -16.55 -0.92 8.76
N GLU A 20 -15.72 -1.97 8.77
CA GLU A 20 -16.15 -3.38 8.83
C GLU A 20 -16.68 -3.74 10.22
N ARG A 21 -15.92 -3.43 11.28
CA ARG A 21 -16.32 -3.66 12.68
C ARG A 21 -15.41 -2.94 13.67
N PRO A 22 -15.83 -2.75 14.93
CA PRO A 22 -14.92 -2.29 15.97
C PRO A 22 -13.72 -3.22 16.16
N MET A 23 -12.54 -2.63 16.37
CA MET A 23 -11.27 -3.37 16.54
C MET A 23 -10.32 -2.66 17.50
N HIS A 24 -9.44 -3.44 18.13
CA HIS A 24 -8.28 -2.92 18.84
C HIS A 24 -7.11 -2.66 17.85
N PRO A 25 -6.25 -1.64 18.04
CA PRO A 25 -5.17 -1.37 17.09
C PRO A 25 -4.20 -2.55 16.84
N TYR A 26 -3.96 -3.39 17.84
CA TYR A 26 -3.19 -4.64 17.64
C TYR A 26 -3.88 -5.62 16.68
N GLU A 27 -5.20 -5.75 16.79
CA GLU A 27 -5.99 -6.62 15.92
C GLU A 27 -6.00 -6.06 14.49
N MET A 28 -6.15 -4.74 14.34
CA MET A 28 -5.98 -4.08 13.05
C MET A 28 -4.60 -4.39 12.45
N TYR A 29 -3.52 -4.26 13.23
CA TYR A 29 -2.18 -4.59 12.77
C TYR A 29 -2.10 -6.04 12.26
N GLN A 30 -2.56 -7.00 13.05
CA GLN A 30 -2.55 -8.42 12.67
C GLN A 30 -3.34 -8.66 11.37
N LEU A 31 -4.51 -8.02 11.24
CA LEU A 31 -5.36 -8.17 10.06
C LEU A 31 -4.74 -7.53 8.81
N LEU A 32 -4.14 -6.35 8.92
CA LEU A 32 -3.43 -5.68 7.81
C LEU A 32 -2.29 -6.56 7.29
N ILE A 33 -1.47 -7.13 8.20
CA ILE A 33 -0.38 -8.03 7.80
C ILE A 33 -0.92 -9.33 7.21
N HIS A 34 -1.99 -9.89 7.78
CA HIS A 34 -2.62 -11.11 7.27
C HIS A 34 -3.20 -10.92 5.86
N ARG A 35 -3.72 -9.72 5.55
CA ARG A 35 -4.22 -9.34 4.22
C ARG A 35 -3.12 -8.82 3.28
N HIS A 36 -1.86 -8.85 3.74
CA HIS A 36 -0.71 -8.32 2.99
C HIS A 36 -0.91 -6.84 2.56
N GLU A 37 -1.63 -6.04 3.37
CA GLU A 37 -1.84 -4.61 3.09
C GLU A 37 -0.58 -3.77 3.31
N ASP A 38 0.48 -4.35 3.90
CA ASP A 38 1.80 -3.74 4.02
C ASP A 38 2.48 -3.47 2.66
N ARG A 39 1.96 -4.07 1.58
CA ARG A 39 2.30 -3.72 0.19
C ARG A 39 1.75 -2.37 -0.26
N LEU A 40 0.60 -1.96 0.28
CA LEU A 40 -0.11 -0.73 -0.10
C LEU A 40 0.25 0.43 0.82
N VAL A 41 0.48 0.14 2.10
CA VAL A 41 0.79 1.14 3.10
C VAL A 41 1.81 0.62 4.08
N LYS A 42 2.77 1.47 4.45
CA LYS A 42 3.74 1.11 5.49
C LYS A 42 3.05 0.94 6.85
N VAL A 43 2.93 -0.30 7.31
CA VAL A 43 2.33 -0.62 8.61
C VAL A 43 3.42 -0.83 9.66
N ARG A 44 3.34 -0.10 10.77
CA ARG A 44 4.14 -0.33 11.97
C ARG A 44 3.23 -0.26 13.20
N PRO A 45 3.36 -1.16 14.19
CA PRO A 45 2.47 -1.17 15.34
C PRO A 45 2.37 0.19 16.02
N GLY A 46 3.51 0.78 16.43
CA GLY A 46 3.53 2.08 17.11
C GLY A 46 2.92 3.22 16.29
N THR A 47 3.16 3.23 14.97
CA THR A 47 2.55 4.21 14.06
C THR A 47 1.05 4.01 13.95
N LEU A 48 0.56 2.77 13.95
CA LEU A 48 -0.87 2.47 13.90
C LEU A 48 -1.59 2.93 15.18
N TYR A 49 -1.04 2.63 16.37
CA TYR A 49 -1.59 3.15 17.64
C TYR A 49 -1.68 4.68 17.63
N HIS A 50 -0.61 5.35 17.21
CA HIS A 50 -0.60 6.81 17.12
C HIS A 50 -1.63 7.33 16.10
N THR A 51 -1.76 6.67 14.94
CA THR A 51 -2.78 7.01 13.94
C THR A 51 -4.19 6.88 14.50
N VAL A 52 -4.51 5.79 15.19
CA VAL A 52 -5.82 5.60 15.84
C VAL A 52 -6.07 6.68 16.90
N GLY A 53 -5.06 7.00 17.72
CA GLY A 53 -5.16 8.11 18.68
C GLY A 53 -5.45 9.45 18.02
N ARG A 54 -4.84 9.75 16.86
CA ARG A 54 -5.15 10.96 16.07
C ARG A 54 -6.55 10.95 15.48
N LEU A 55 -7.04 9.80 15.03
CA LEU A 55 -8.42 9.66 14.54
C LEU A 55 -9.43 9.90 15.68
N ALA A 56 -9.14 9.42 16.89
CA ALA A 56 -9.96 9.64 18.07
C ALA A 56 -9.96 11.12 18.48
N ALA A 57 -8.79 11.75 18.53
CA ALA A 57 -8.67 13.18 18.80
C ALA A 57 -9.38 14.07 17.76
N ALA A 58 -9.58 13.55 16.54
CA ALA A 58 -10.32 14.20 15.47
C ALA A 58 -11.83 13.86 15.46
N ASN A 59 -12.34 13.13 16.47
CA ASN A 59 -13.73 12.66 16.54
C ASN A 59 -14.18 11.84 15.32
N LEU A 60 -13.26 11.07 14.72
CA LEU A 60 -13.57 10.17 13.61
C LEU A 60 -13.84 8.74 14.09
N VAL A 61 -13.33 8.39 15.28
CA VAL A 61 -13.54 7.12 15.96
C VAL A 61 -13.74 7.37 17.45
N GLU A 62 -14.36 6.45 18.15
CA GLU A 62 -14.59 6.51 19.59
C GLU A 62 -14.23 5.18 20.27
N PRO A 63 -13.83 5.19 21.55
CA PRO A 63 -13.69 3.94 22.31
C PRO A 63 -15.07 3.34 22.56
N VAL A 64 -15.28 2.08 22.17
CA VAL A 64 -16.56 1.36 22.35
C VAL A 64 -16.51 0.28 23.42
N GLY A 65 -15.33 0.02 23.99
CA GLY A 65 -15.16 -0.92 25.09
C GLY A 65 -13.70 -1.01 25.53
N THR A 66 -13.51 -1.47 26.77
CA THR A 66 -12.20 -1.90 27.28
C THR A 66 -12.35 -3.34 27.74
N ASP A 67 -11.66 -4.26 27.07
CA ASP A 67 -11.57 -5.64 27.55
C ASP A 67 -10.31 -5.80 28.38
N ARG A 68 -10.47 -6.39 29.56
CA ARG A 68 -9.39 -6.69 30.50
C ARG A 68 -9.22 -8.19 30.61
N GLU A 69 -8.44 -8.78 29.70
CA GLU A 69 -7.99 -10.17 29.84
C GLU A 69 -6.81 -10.24 30.82
N GLY A 70 -7.10 -10.52 32.09
CA GLY A 70 -6.10 -10.85 33.12
C GLY A 70 -5.17 -9.69 33.48
N ASN A 71 -3.86 -9.97 33.62
CA ASN A 71 -2.83 -9.02 34.07
C ASN A 71 -2.19 -8.21 32.93
N ARG A 72 -2.84 -8.11 31.76
CA ARG A 72 -2.37 -7.35 30.59
C ARG A 72 -2.89 -5.91 30.62
N PRO A 73 -2.23 -4.97 29.92
CA PRO A 73 -2.72 -3.59 29.78
C PRO A 73 -4.13 -3.56 29.18
N GLU A 74 -4.94 -2.58 29.58
CA GLU A 74 -6.28 -2.37 29.02
C GLU A 74 -6.24 -2.30 27.49
N ARG A 75 -7.07 -3.12 26.82
CA ARG A 75 -7.24 -3.08 25.36
C ARG A 75 -8.47 -2.24 25.03
N THR A 76 -8.24 -1.01 24.59
CA THR A 76 -9.31 -0.14 24.12
C THR A 76 -9.69 -0.50 22.68
N THR A 77 -10.91 -0.98 22.49
CA THR A 77 -11.51 -1.21 21.17
C THR A 77 -12.12 0.09 20.66
N TYR A 78 -11.87 0.42 19.40
CA TYR A 78 -12.41 1.62 18.77
C TYR A 78 -13.53 1.25 17.78
N GLY A 79 -14.53 2.12 17.65
CA GLY A 79 -15.56 2.09 16.62
C GLY A 79 -15.53 3.35 15.77
N ILE A 80 -15.90 3.25 14.48
CA ILE A 80 -15.96 4.41 13.60
C ILE A 80 -17.22 5.24 13.85
N LEU A 81 -17.06 6.57 13.94
CA LEU A 81 -18.17 7.51 14.04
C LEU A 81 -18.73 7.87 12.64
N PRO A 82 -19.97 8.42 12.55
CA PRO A 82 -20.52 8.90 11.28
C PRO A 82 -19.58 9.86 10.53
N ALA A 83 -18.92 10.77 11.25
CA ALA A 83 -17.92 11.68 10.69
C ALA A 83 -16.70 10.95 10.11
N GLY A 84 -16.29 9.84 10.73
CA GLY A 84 -15.24 8.95 10.23
C GLY A 84 -15.62 8.30 8.90
N ARG A 85 -16.85 7.80 8.77
CA ARG A 85 -17.36 7.20 7.52
C ARG A 85 -17.38 8.21 6.38
N VAL A 86 -17.92 9.40 6.61
CA VAL A 86 -17.93 10.50 5.61
C VAL A 86 -16.51 10.88 5.20
N THR A 87 -15.59 10.95 6.16
CA THR A 87 -14.19 11.32 5.90
C THR A 87 -13.47 10.25 5.09
N LEU A 88 -13.69 8.97 5.41
CA LEU A 88 -13.16 7.83 4.66
C LEU A 88 -13.67 7.83 3.22
N GLU A 89 -14.98 7.92 3.03
CA GLU A 89 -15.63 7.92 1.71
C GLU A 89 -15.10 9.06 0.83
N ARG A 90 -15.06 10.28 1.35
CA ARG A 90 -14.51 11.44 0.64
C ARG A 90 -13.06 11.17 0.22
N ARG A 91 -12.25 10.63 1.13
CA ARG A 91 -10.83 10.38 0.84
C ARG A 91 -10.63 9.34 -0.25
N ILE A 92 -11.40 8.24 -0.23
CA ILE A 92 -11.35 7.21 -1.26
C ILE A 92 -11.75 7.80 -2.62
N LYS A 93 -12.84 8.58 -2.66
CA LYS A 93 -13.29 9.25 -3.90
C LYS A 93 -12.21 10.18 -4.46
N GLU A 94 -11.56 10.98 -3.62
CA GLU A 94 -10.45 11.85 -4.04
C GLU A 94 -9.28 11.04 -4.62
N LEU A 95 -8.85 9.98 -3.93
CA LEU A 95 -7.73 9.14 -4.37
C LEU A 95 -8.02 8.42 -5.70
N LEU A 96 -9.26 8.00 -5.92
CA LEU A 96 -9.66 7.35 -7.18
C LEU A 96 -9.82 8.36 -8.33
N ALA A 97 -10.31 9.57 -8.05
CA ALA A 97 -10.66 10.54 -9.09
C ALA A 97 -9.50 11.43 -9.53
N VAL A 98 -8.55 11.72 -8.64
CA VAL A 98 -7.50 12.72 -8.89
C VAL A 98 -6.13 12.05 -8.88
N PRO A 99 -5.48 11.91 -10.06
CA PRO A 99 -4.11 11.44 -10.14
C PRO A 99 -3.17 12.36 -9.36
N VAL A 100 -2.24 11.78 -8.61
CA VAL A 100 -1.17 12.50 -7.90
C VAL A 100 0.15 12.12 -8.54
N ASN A 101 1.01 13.12 -8.78
CA ASN A 101 2.38 12.85 -9.19
C ASN A 101 3.21 12.43 -7.97
N GLU A 102 3.49 11.13 -7.83
CA GLU A 102 4.15 10.55 -6.66
C GLU A 102 5.68 10.68 -6.65
N TYR A 103 6.27 11.39 -7.62
CA TYR A 103 7.73 11.54 -7.79
C TYR A 103 8.48 10.20 -7.61
N PRO A 104 8.15 9.18 -8.43
CA PRO A 104 8.73 7.85 -8.29
C PRO A 104 10.25 7.88 -8.52
N ARG A 105 10.97 7.13 -7.68
CA ARG A 105 12.45 7.14 -7.67
C ARG A 105 13.07 6.49 -8.91
N PHE A 106 12.42 5.49 -9.50
CA PHE A 106 12.99 4.77 -10.63
C PHE A 106 13.02 5.63 -11.92
N PRO A 107 11.96 6.36 -12.31
CA PRO A 107 12.05 7.35 -13.38
C PRO A 107 13.11 8.42 -13.16
N GLN A 108 13.33 8.87 -11.92
CA GLN A 108 14.45 9.75 -11.59
C GLN A 108 15.79 9.08 -11.89
N ALA A 109 16.01 7.84 -11.45
CA ALA A 109 17.24 7.10 -11.74
C ALA A 109 17.46 6.88 -13.25
N LEU A 110 16.39 6.62 -14.01
CA LEU A 110 16.45 6.52 -15.47
C LEU A 110 16.88 7.84 -16.13
N GLY A 111 16.37 8.97 -15.65
CA GLY A 111 16.79 10.30 -16.12
C GLY A 111 18.28 10.55 -15.95
N GLU A 112 18.88 10.01 -14.88
CA GLU A 112 20.29 10.20 -14.55
C GLU A 112 21.20 9.03 -14.98
N ALA A 113 20.65 7.98 -15.60
CA ALA A 113 21.38 6.74 -15.90
C ALA A 113 22.58 6.96 -16.83
N HIS A 114 22.53 7.98 -17.68
CA HIS A 114 23.59 8.40 -18.60
C HIS A 114 24.91 8.78 -17.89
N ASN A 115 24.90 8.97 -16.57
CA ASN A 115 26.09 9.19 -15.76
C ASN A 115 26.86 7.91 -15.43
N LEU A 116 26.36 6.73 -15.85
CA LEU A 116 26.98 5.42 -15.60
C LEU A 116 27.39 4.75 -16.93
N PRO A 117 28.47 3.95 -16.93
CA PRO A 117 28.82 3.13 -18.09
C PRO A 117 27.70 2.15 -18.45
N ALA A 118 27.52 1.88 -19.76
CA ALA A 118 26.48 0.99 -20.28
C ALA A 118 26.42 -0.37 -19.57
N GLY A 119 27.58 -1.03 -19.38
CA GLY A 119 27.66 -2.33 -18.72
C GLY A 119 27.14 -2.31 -17.28
N VAL A 120 27.39 -1.23 -16.53
CA VAL A 120 26.89 -1.07 -15.16
C VAL A 120 25.38 -0.90 -15.17
N VAL A 121 24.85 -0.13 -16.13
CA VAL A 121 23.40 0.08 -16.26
C VAL A 121 22.71 -1.24 -16.60
N VAL A 122 23.23 -2.00 -17.56
CA VAL A 122 22.72 -3.32 -17.93
C VAL A 122 22.67 -4.27 -16.72
N GLU A 123 23.76 -4.36 -15.96
CA GLU A 123 23.82 -5.21 -14.76
C GLU A 123 22.77 -4.82 -13.72
N LEU A 124 22.60 -3.52 -13.44
CA LEU A 124 21.61 -3.03 -12.47
C LEU A 124 20.17 -3.25 -12.95
N LEU A 125 19.91 -3.13 -14.26
CA LEU A 125 18.61 -3.44 -14.83
C LEU A 125 18.29 -4.94 -14.76
N ASP A 126 19.28 -5.82 -14.96
CA ASP A 126 19.11 -7.27 -14.78
C ASP A 126 18.75 -7.63 -13.33
N GLN A 127 19.45 -7.05 -12.35
CA GLN A 127 19.13 -7.22 -10.93
C GLN A 127 17.70 -6.74 -10.61
N ARG A 128 17.29 -5.60 -11.16
CA ARG A 128 15.93 -5.07 -10.99
C ARG A 128 14.89 -6.01 -11.60
N LEU A 129 15.11 -6.50 -12.82
CA LEU A 129 14.17 -7.40 -13.50
C LEU A 129 13.90 -8.65 -12.67
N ALA A 130 14.94 -9.29 -12.14
CA ALA A 130 14.80 -10.47 -11.30
C ALA A 130 13.91 -10.22 -10.06
N VAL A 131 14.06 -9.05 -9.43
CA VAL A 131 13.21 -8.65 -8.29
C VAL A 131 11.77 -8.42 -8.71
N LEU A 132 11.53 -7.66 -9.79
CA LEU A 132 10.18 -7.36 -10.28
C LEU A 132 9.44 -8.62 -10.74
N GLU A 133 10.14 -9.56 -11.38
CA GLU A 133 9.57 -10.85 -11.81
C GLU A 133 9.17 -11.72 -10.62
N ALA A 134 10.00 -11.76 -9.57
CA ALA A 134 9.67 -12.46 -8.33
C ALA A 134 8.46 -11.82 -7.62
N GLU A 135 8.39 -10.49 -7.57
CA GLU A 135 7.23 -9.76 -7.02
C GLU A 135 5.95 -10.04 -7.81
N LEU A 136 6.02 -10.05 -9.15
CA LEU A 136 4.87 -10.37 -9.99
C LEU A 136 4.37 -11.80 -9.75
N ALA A 137 5.28 -12.77 -9.66
CA ALA A 137 4.93 -14.16 -9.38
C ALA A 137 4.24 -14.34 -8.01
N GLU A 138 4.68 -13.60 -7.00
CA GLU A 138 4.05 -13.57 -5.68
C GLU A 138 2.61 -13.00 -5.75
N LEU A 139 2.41 -11.90 -6.48
CA LEU A 139 1.06 -11.34 -6.68
C LEU A 139 0.14 -12.31 -7.43
N ASP A 140 0.65 -13.00 -8.44
CA ASP A 140 -0.09 -14.02 -9.19
C ASP A 140 -0.52 -15.18 -8.27
N SER A 141 0.37 -15.64 -7.39
CA SER A 141 0.06 -16.66 -6.39
C SER A 141 -1.04 -16.22 -5.44
N GLN A 142 -0.95 -15.00 -4.92
CA GLN A 142 -1.95 -14.47 -3.99
C GLN A 142 -3.31 -14.25 -4.65
N ALA A 143 -3.34 -13.74 -5.88
CA ALA A 143 -4.58 -13.58 -6.65
C ALA A 143 -5.27 -14.94 -6.89
N ALA A 144 -4.48 -15.98 -7.20
CA ALA A 144 -4.99 -17.34 -7.35
C ALA A 144 -5.54 -17.89 -6.02
N GLU A 145 -4.85 -17.65 -4.89
CA GLU A 145 -5.29 -18.11 -3.56
C GLU A 145 -6.62 -17.46 -3.14
N VAL A 146 -6.75 -16.14 -3.26
CA VAL A 146 -7.99 -15.45 -2.87
C VAL A 146 -9.15 -15.82 -3.80
N GLY A 147 -8.87 -16.03 -5.09
CA GLY A 147 -9.84 -16.53 -6.06
C GLY A 147 -10.33 -17.95 -5.71
N ALA A 148 -9.42 -18.84 -5.34
CA ALA A 148 -9.75 -20.21 -4.92
C ALA A 148 -10.59 -20.25 -3.63
N LYS A 149 -10.42 -19.27 -2.73
CA LYS A 149 -11.25 -19.10 -1.52
C LYS A 149 -12.64 -18.51 -1.79
N GLY A 150 -12.96 -18.15 -3.05
CA GLY A 150 -14.25 -17.57 -3.41
C GLY A 150 -14.44 -16.13 -2.93
N ILE A 151 -13.36 -15.41 -2.60
CA ILE A 151 -13.43 -14.01 -2.18
C ILE A 151 -13.76 -13.16 -3.41
N GLU A 152 -14.82 -12.34 -3.33
CA GLU A 152 -15.24 -11.47 -4.44
C GLU A 152 -14.13 -10.51 -4.86
N GLN A 153 -13.94 -10.34 -6.17
CA GLN A 153 -12.85 -9.55 -6.76
C GLN A 153 -12.74 -8.11 -6.24
N LYS A 154 -13.87 -7.49 -5.88
CA LYS A 154 -13.90 -6.13 -5.32
C LYS A 154 -13.06 -5.96 -4.05
N PHE A 155 -12.77 -7.06 -3.33
CA PHE A 155 -11.97 -7.04 -2.10
C PHE A 155 -10.46 -7.19 -2.35
N TRP A 156 -10.03 -7.46 -3.57
CA TRP A 156 -8.62 -7.63 -3.96
C TRP A 156 -8.32 -7.00 -5.33
N ILE A 157 -9.11 -5.99 -5.73
CA ILE A 157 -9.00 -5.34 -7.04
C ILE A 157 -7.63 -4.66 -7.24
N ASP A 158 -6.98 -4.26 -6.15
CA ASP A 158 -5.63 -3.69 -6.15
C ASP A 158 -4.58 -4.67 -6.68
N LEU A 159 -4.72 -5.99 -6.46
CA LEU A 159 -3.77 -6.98 -6.98
C LEU A 159 -3.67 -6.92 -8.51
N GLY A 160 -4.82 -6.85 -9.19
CA GLY A 160 -4.87 -6.74 -10.65
C GLY A 160 -4.20 -5.48 -11.18
N TYR A 161 -4.34 -4.37 -10.46
CA TYR A 161 -3.65 -3.12 -10.79
C TYR A 161 -2.12 -3.27 -10.62
N GLN A 162 -1.66 -3.84 -9.50
CA GLN A 162 -0.24 -4.04 -9.23
C GLN A 162 0.42 -5.00 -10.24
N GLN A 163 -0.24 -6.11 -10.57
CA GLN A 163 0.21 -7.04 -11.62
C GLN A 163 0.40 -6.34 -12.96
N ALA A 164 -0.59 -5.52 -13.37
CA ALA A 164 -0.53 -4.79 -14.62
C ALA A 164 0.62 -3.77 -14.65
N GLN A 165 0.86 -3.06 -13.54
CA GLN A 165 1.96 -2.11 -13.40
C GLN A 165 3.33 -2.81 -13.46
N LEU A 166 3.54 -3.86 -12.66
CA LEU A 166 4.79 -4.62 -12.65
C LEU A 166 5.06 -5.25 -14.03
N GLY A 167 4.06 -5.87 -14.65
CA GLY A 167 4.21 -6.44 -15.98
C GLY A 167 4.56 -5.40 -17.04
N ALA A 168 3.99 -4.19 -16.95
CA ALA A 168 4.36 -3.09 -17.84
C ALA A 168 5.80 -2.63 -17.63
N GLU A 169 6.23 -2.50 -16.36
CA GLU A 169 7.60 -2.10 -16.03
C GLU A 169 8.62 -3.16 -16.47
N ILE A 170 8.42 -4.45 -16.16
CA ILE A 170 9.28 -5.56 -16.58
C ILE A 170 9.49 -5.53 -18.09
N ARG A 171 8.39 -5.43 -18.86
CA ARG A 171 8.47 -5.37 -20.33
C ARG A 171 9.26 -4.14 -20.80
N TRP A 172 9.08 -2.99 -20.16
CA TRP A 172 9.76 -1.76 -20.54
C TRP A 172 11.26 -1.82 -20.20
N VAL A 173 11.61 -2.23 -18.99
CA VAL A 173 12.99 -2.37 -18.51
C VAL A 173 13.74 -3.41 -19.33
N GLY A 174 13.11 -4.56 -19.64
CA GLY A 174 13.72 -5.58 -20.48
C GLY A 174 14.08 -5.08 -21.87
N ARG A 175 13.21 -4.25 -22.49
CA ARG A 175 13.51 -3.62 -23.78
C ARG A 175 14.65 -2.60 -23.68
N LEU A 176 14.65 -1.75 -22.65
CA LEU A 176 15.73 -0.79 -22.43
C LEU A 176 17.08 -1.51 -22.27
N ARG A 177 17.14 -2.49 -21.37
CA ARG A 177 18.31 -3.31 -21.10
C ARG A 177 18.85 -3.95 -22.38
N ALA A 178 17.99 -4.59 -23.17
CA ALA A 178 18.38 -5.21 -24.44
C ALA A 178 18.87 -4.16 -25.48
N GLY A 179 18.27 -2.97 -25.49
CA GLY A 179 18.68 -1.88 -26.37
C GLY A 179 20.07 -1.33 -26.05
N ILE A 180 20.40 -1.20 -24.77
CA ILE A 180 21.74 -0.77 -24.32
C ILE A 180 22.77 -1.87 -24.62
N ASP A 181 22.47 -3.12 -24.25
CA ASP A 181 23.40 -4.25 -24.39
C ASP A 181 23.75 -4.56 -25.86
N SER A 182 22.77 -4.43 -26.76
CA SER A 182 22.98 -4.61 -28.20
C SER A 182 23.62 -3.40 -28.90
N GLY A 183 23.75 -2.26 -28.22
CA GLY A 183 24.20 -0.99 -28.80
C GLY A 183 23.16 -0.31 -29.70
N ALA A 184 21.92 -0.80 -29.76
CA ALA A 184 20.83 -0.14 -30.47
C ALA A 184 20.47 1.23 -29.85
N ILE A 185 20.74 1.39 -28.55
CA ILE A 185 20.74 2.66 -27.85
C ILE A 185 22.21 3.07 -27.64
N PRO A 186 22.69 4.12 -28.32
CA PRO A 186 24.00 4.69 -28.03
C PRO A 186 24.03 5.20 -26.59
N TRP A 187 25.08 4.84 -25.84
CA TRP A 187 25.20 5.10 -24.42
C TRP A 187 26.46 5.89 -24.09
#